data_AF-A0A257K050-F1
#
_entry.id   AF-A0A257K050-F1
#
_cell.length_a   1.000
_cell.length_b   1.000
_cell.length_c   1.000
_cell.angle_alpha   90.00
_cell.angle_beta   90.00
_cell.angle_gamma   90.00
#
_symmetry.space_group_name_H-M   'P 1'
#
loop_
_entity.id
_entity.type
_entity.pdbx_description
1 polymer ?
#
loop_
_entity_poly.entity_id
_entity_poly.type
_entity_poly.pdbx_seq_one_letter_code
_entity_poly.pdbx_strand_id
1 'polypeptide(L)'
;MREVRNVVSNQATQVSGEALAPLALKPEHVALVTGAMYGVTQSGTSTRIFAGAPYKSGGKTGTAQAVGVRAGEKYNAAHLSEYQRDHSLYTAFAPVEAPTVALAVIVENAGFGAAAAAPIARRVFDYLLLGQWPSDEDMAATRAGTSVAPIGTPRRADEVPLTGAGLPPVALAPVPAMTATPAQAQAQPPALRLAQAPTRSSTWPR
;
A
#
# COMPACT_ATOMS: atom_id res chain seq x y z
N MET A 1 3.57 18.63 0.22
CA MET A 1 4.91 18.00 0.25
C MET A 1 5.85 18.90 -0.53
N ARG A 2 6.98 19.36 0.03
CA ARG A 2 7.88 20.33 -0.63
C ARG A 2 9.13 19.69 -1.28
N GLU A 3 9.46 18.44 -0.93
CA GLU A 3 10.65 17.74 -1.42
C GLU A 3 10.42 16.21 -1.35
N VAL A 4 10.87 15.49 -2.37
CA VAL A 4 11.03 14.02 -2.37
C VAL A 4 12.52 13.75 -2.41
N ARG A 5 13.02 13.03 -1.40
CA ARG A 5 14.41 12.61 -1.34
C ARG A 5 14.53 11.16 -1.78
N ASN A 6 15.36 10.90 -2.78
CA ASN A 6 15.73 9.56 -3.18
C ASN A 6 16.61 8.93 -2.08
N VAL A 7 16.16 7.81 -1.51
CA VAL A 7 16.83 7.14 -0.39
C VAL A 7 18.16 6.46 -0.78
N VAL A 8 18.41 6.24 -2.08
CA VAL A 8 19.63 5.62 -2.61
C VAL A 8 20.64 6.67 -3.06
N SER A 9 20.20 7.71 -3.79
CA SER A 9 21.09 8.75 -4.33
C SER A 9 21.18 10.00 -3.46
N ASN A 10 20.39 10.10 -2.39
CA ASN A 10 20.20 11.31 -1.57
C ASN A 10 19.79 12.56 -2.37
N GLN A 11 19.40 12.42 -3.64
CA GLN A 11 18.92 13.55 -4.43
C GLN A 11 17.57 14.01 -3.92
N ALA A 12 17.50 15.30 -3.64
CA ALA A 12 16.30 16.04 -3.32
C ALA A 12 15.67 16.57 -4.60
N THR A 13 14.49 16.07 -4.96
CA THR A 13 13.67 16.64 -6.03
C THR A 13 12.55 17.45 -5.39
N GLN A 14 12.51 18.76 -5.68
CA GLN A 14 11.35 19.59 -5.35
C GLN A 14 10.12 19.02 -6.08
N VAL A 15 9.12 18.60 -5.32
CA VAL A 15 7.85 18.18 -5.92
C VAL A 15 7.05 19.45 -6.16
N SER A 16 6.75 19.74 -7.42
CA SER A 16 5.83 20.82 -7.76
C SER A 16 4.51 20.60 -7.00
N GLY A 17 4.11 21.57 -6.19
CA GLY A 17 2.83 21.58 -5.46
C GLY A 17 1.62 21.86 -6.35
N GLU A 18 1.81 21.85 -7.67
CA GLU A 18 0.75 22.08 -8.64
C GLU A 18 -0.18 20.86 -8.68
N ALA A 19 -1.47 21.11 -8.51
CA ALA A 19 -2.47 20.07 -8.63
C ALA A 19 -2.47 19.52 -10.06
N LEU A 20 -2.39 18.19 -10.18
CA LEU A 20 -2.53 17.53 -11.47
C LEU A 20 -3.91 17.85 -12.06
N ALA A 21 -3.98 17.89 -13.40
CA ALA A 21 -5.24 18.01 -14.10
C ALA A 21 -6.22 16.91 -13.62
N PRO A 22 -7.46 17.27 -13.23
CA PRO A 22 -8.43 16.29 -12.81
C PRO A 22 -8.65 15.23 -13.89
N LEU A 23 -8.66 13.96 -13.47
CA LEU A 23 -9.01 12.87 -14.37
C LEU A 23 -10.45 13.07 -14.86
N ALA A 24 -10.71 12.79 -16.14
CA ALA A 24 -12.02 12.88 -16.76
C ALA A 24 -12.96 11.74 -16.32
N LEU A 25 -13.16 11.59 -15.01
CA LEU A 25 -14.03 10.58 -14.40
C LEU A 25 -15.43 11.14 -14.22
N LYS A 26 -16.44 10.31 -14.47
CA LYS A 26 -17.83 10.66 -14.18
C LYS A 26 -18.03 10.76 -12.66
N PRO A 27 -18.62 11.84 -12.13
CA PRO A 27 -18.86 12.00 -10.70
C PRO A 27 -19.65 10.84 -10.09
N GLU A 28 -20.60 10.27 -10.83
CA GLU A 28 -21.41 9.11 -10.42
C GLU A 28 -20.55 7.87 -10.13
N HIS A 29 -19.53 7.60 -10.96
CA HIS A 29 -18.63 6.46 -10.76
C HIS A 29 -17.73 6.68 -9.54
N VAL A 30 -17.25 7.91 -9.36
CA VAL A 30 -16.43 8.27 -8.20
C VAL A 30 -17.24 8.12 -6.92
N ALA A 31 -18.49 8.60 -6.91
CA ALA A 31 -19.39 8.45 -5.77
C ALA A 31 -19.68 6.97 -5.45
N LEU A 32 -19.92 6.15 -6.47
CA LEU A 32 -20.13 4.71 -6.30
C LEU A 32 -18.92 4.02 -5.67
N VAL A 33 -17.71 4.27 -6.18
CA VAL A 33 -16.47 3.68 -5.64
C VAL A 33 -16.19 4.18 -4.23
N THR A 34 -16.40 5.48 -3.98
CA THR A 34 -16.27 6.10 -2.66
C THR A 34 -17.20 5.44 -1.65
N GLY A 35 -18.47 5.23 -2.01
CA GLY A 35 -19.46 4.53 -1.19
C GLY A 35 -19.09 3.06 -0.96
N ALA A 36 -18.58 2.36 -1.97
CA ALA A 36 -18.13 0.98 -1.83
C ALA A 36 -16.92 0.86 -0.88
N MET A 37 -15.95 1.78 -0.97
CA MET A 37 -14.81 1.84 -0.06
C MET A 37 -15.21 2.21 1.36
N TYR A 38 -16.21 3.09 1.53
CA TYR A 38 -16.81 3.35 2.84
C TYR A 38 -17.48 2.09 3.42
N GLY A 39 -18.18 1.30 2.60
CA GLY A 39 -18.80 0.04 3.03
C GLY A 39 -17.82 -0.95 3.69
N VAL A 40 -16.54 -0.92 3.31
CA VAL A 40 -15.50 -1.79 3.92
C VAL A 40 -15.29 -1.50 5.41
N THR A 41 -15.50 -0.26 5.85
CA THR A 41 -15.38 0.16 7.26
C THR A 41 -16.69 0.02 8.03
N GLN A 42 -17.81 -0.23 7.34
CA GLN A 42 -19.13 -0.40 7.95
C GLN A 42 -19.52 -1.86 8.14
N SER A 43 -19.27 -2.70 7.13
CA SER A 43 -19.66 -4.11 7.15
C SER A 43 -18.62 -5.03 6.49
N GLY A 44 -17.43 -4.50 6.17
CA GLY A 44 -16.35 -5.25 5.52
C GLY A 44 -15.20 -5.58 6.45
N THR A 45 -14.05 -5.87 5.84
CA THR A 45 -12.83 -6.35 6.51
C THR A 45 -12.22 -5.34 7.48
N SER A 46 -12.55 -4.04 7.37
CA SER A 46 -12.01 -2.99 8.25
C SER A 46 -12.97 -2.53 9.34
N THR A 47 -14.16 -3.14 9.45
CA THR A 47 -15.22 -2.72 10.39
C THR A 47 -14.73 -2.60 11.83
N ARG A 48 -14.07 -3.64 12.35
CA ARG A 48 -13.59 -3.63 13.75
C ARG A 48 -12.47 -2.62 14.00
N ILE A 49 -11.67 -2.31 12.98
CA ILE A 49 -10.56 -1.36 13.09
C ILE A 49 -11.07 0.09 13.17
N PHE A 50 -12.12 0.41 12.42
CA PHE A 50 -12.71 1.74 12.39
C PHE A 50 -13.91 1.91 13.33
N ALA A 51 -14.22 0.89 14.14
CA ALA A 51 -15.20 1.00 15.21
C ALA A 51 -14.87 2.19 16.12
N GLY A 52 -15.88 3.00 16.44
CA GLY A 52 -15.75 4.17 17.30
C GLY A 52 -14.97 5.36 16.70
N ALA A 53 -14.59 5.33 15.42
CA ALA A 53 -14.00 6.50 14.77
C ALA A 53 -15.04 7.64 14.69
N PRO A 54 -14.72 8.87 15.11
CA PRO A 54 -15.64 10.01 15.02
C PRO A 54 -15.71 10.63 13.61
N TYR A 55 -15.04 10.03 12.64
CA TYR A 55 -15.03 10.43 11.24
C TYR A 55 -15.34 9.22 10.35
N LYS A 56 -15.83 9.47 9.14
CA LYS A 56 -16.04 8.42 8.14
C LYS A 56 -14.79 8.26 7.30
N SER A 57 -14.33 7.03 7.12
CA SER A 57 -13.22 6.69 6.23
C SER A 57 -13.67 5.65 5.19
N GLY A 58 -13.14 5.81 3.98
CA GLY A 58 -13.21 4.80 2.94
C GLY A 58 -11.88 4.09 2.84
N GLY A 59 -11.89 2.77 2.64
CA GLY A 59 -10.64 2.04 2.45
C GLY A 59 -10.82 0.67 1.83
N LYS A 60 -9.68 0.05 1.49
CA LYS A 60 -9.66 -1.29 0.93
C LYS A 60 -8.45 -2.07 1.44
N THR A 61 -8.72 -3.24 2.00
CA THR A 61 -7.68 -4.22 2.36
C THR A 61 -7.17 -4.96 1.13
N GLY A 62 -5.86 -5.15 1.07
CA GLY A 62 -5.19 -6.04 0.14
C GLY A 62 -4.29 -7.02 0.89
N THR A 63 -3.96 -8.12 0.21
CA THR A 63 -3.00 -9.13 0.65
C THR A 63 -2.17 -9.49 -0.57
N ALA A 64 -0.85 -9.29 -0.50
CA ALA A 64 0.05 -9.64 -1.60
C ALA A 64 0.88 -10.84 -1.20
N GLN A 65 0.76 -11.95 -1.93
CA GLN A 65 1.51 -13.16 -1.64
C GLN A 65 3.00 -12.96 -1.93
N ALA A 66 3.86 -13.23 -0.94
CA ALA A 66 5.30 -13.08 -1.08
C ALA A 66 5.96 -14.25 -1.81
N VAL A 67 5.35 -15.45 -1.77
CA VAL A 67 5.84 -16.66 -2.45
C VAL A 67 4.70 -17.41 -3.13
N GLY A 68 5.01 -18.07 -4.25
CA GLY A 68 4.07 -18.93 -4.95
C GLY A 68 3.80 -20.20 -4.15
N VAL A 69 2.52 -20.51 -3.92
CA VAL A 69 2.09 -21.79 -3.36
C VAL A 69 2.12 -22.84 -4.49
N ARG A 70 2.70 -24.02 -4.24
CA ARG A 70 2.71 -25.12 -5.23
C ARG A 70 1.27 -25.56 -5.54
N ALA A 71 1.01 -25.92 -6.79
CA ALA A 71 -0.32 -26.35 -7.23
C ALA A 71 -0.80 -27.57 -6.40
N GLY A 72 -1.93 -27.40 -5.70
CA GLY A 72 -2.54 -28.44 -4.86
C GLY A 72 -2.35 -28.26 -3.36
N GLU A 73 -1.52 -27.32 -2.91
CA GLU A 73 -1.36 -27.01 -1.48
C GLU A 73 -2.27 -25.85 -1.04
N LYS A 74 -2.90 -25.98 0.14
CA LYS A 74 -3.64 -24.89 0.77
C LYS A 74 -2.66 -24.00 1.53
N TYR A 75 -2.75 -22.69 1.31
CA TYR A 75 -1.98 -21.70 2.04
C TYR A 75 -2.19 -21.86 3.56
N ASN A 76 -1.12 -22.07 4.31
CA ASN A 76 -1.14 -22.12 5.76
C ASN A 76 -0.04 -21.22 6.33
N ALA A 77 -0.42 -20.01 6.75
CA ALA A 77 0.49 -19.04 7.34
C ALA A 77 1.22 -19.54 8.60
N ALA A 78 0.68 -20.54 9.31
CA ALA A 78 1.31 -21.12 10.50
C ALA A 78 2.52 -22.02 10.17
N HIS A 79 2.64 -22.48 8.92
CA HIS A 79 3.77 -23.30 8.45
C HIS A 79 4.77 -22.53 7.58
N LEU A 80 4.54 -21.22 7.37
CA LEU A 80 5.42 -20.36 6.58
C LEU A 80 6.38 -19.60 7.50
N SER A 81 7.65 -19.50 7.08
CA SER A 81 8.58 -18.58 7.74
C SER A 81 8.08 -17.14 7.57
N GLU A 82 8.48 -16.23 8.46
CA GLU A 82 8.03 -14.83 8.43
C GLU A 82 8.21 -14.21 7.04
N TYR A 83 9.37 -14.42 6.41
CA TYR A 83 9.69 -13.95 5.05
C TYR A 83 8.81 -14.53 3.92
N GLN A 84 8.05 -15.57 4.19
CA GLN A 84 7.14 -16.21 3.23
C GLN A 84 5.68 -15.82 3.45
N ARG A 85 5.38 -15.07 4.51
CA ARG A 85 4.02 -14.55 4.78
C ARG A 85 3.66 -13.46 3.78
N ASP A 86 2.36 -13.31 3.56
CA ASP A 86 1.84 -12.29 2.67
C ASP A 86 2.13 -10.88 3.23
N HIS A 87 2.28 -9.89 2.36
CA HIS A 87 2.32 -8.49 2.78
C HIS A 87 0.91 -7.98 3.06
N SER A 88 0.79 -7.13 4.08
CA SER A 88 -0.44 -6.47 4.49
C SER A 88 -0.57 -5.14 3.76
N LEU A 89 -1.62 -4.95 2.97
CA LEU A 89 -1.86 -3.71 2.22
C LEU A 89 -3.15 -3.04 2.65
N TYR A 90 -3.13 -1.71 2.71
CA TYR A 90 -4.32 -0.91 2.90
C TYR A 90 -4.21 0.42 2.15
N THR A 91 -5.23 0.75 1.36
CA THR A 91 -5.39 2.08 0.79
C THR A 91 -6.66 2.71 1.35
N ALA A 92 -6.60 3.98 1.71
CA ALA A 92 -7.73 4.65 2.36
C ALA A 92 -7.72 6.15 2.18
N PHE A 93 -8.87 6.76 2.41
CA PHE A 93 -9.05 8.21 2.48
C PHE A 93 -10.06 8.59 3.57
N ALA A 94 -9.94 9.82 4.06
CA ALA A 94 -10.88 10.41 5.00
C ALA A 94 -10.80 11.94 4.97
N PRO A 95 -11.87 12.65 5.38
CA PRO A 95 -13.25 12.16 5.56
C PRO A 95 -13.88 11.66 4.25
N VAL A 96 -14.95 10.87 4.30
CA VAL A 96 -15.60 10.33 3.07
C VAL A 96 -16.31 11.41 2.26
N GLU A 97 -16.89 12.38 2.96
CA GLU A 97 -17.74 13.44 2.40
C GLU A 97 -16.92 14.52 1.70
N ALA A 98 -15.75 14.80 2.25
CA ALA A 98 -14.79 15.76 1.73
C ALA A 98 -13.37 15.25 2.01
N PRO A 99 -12.84 14.31 1.19
CA PRO A 99 -11.53 13.71 1.43
C PRO A 99 -10.42 14.76 1.44
N THR A 100 -9.70 14.86 2.56
CA THR A 100 -8.54 15.75 2.70
C THR A 100 -7.24 14.97 2.84
N VAL A 101 -7.31 13.70 3.21
CA VAL A 101 -6.17 12.80 3.37
C VAL A 101 -6.43 11.52 2.59
N ALA A 102 -5.43 11.10 1.80
CA ALA A 102 -5.34 9.76 1.23
C ALA A 102 -4.02 9.11 1.65
N LEU A 103 -4.04 7.81 1.94
CA LEU A 103 -2.87 7.05 2.37
C LEU A 103 -2.85 5.66 1.74
N ALA A 104 -1.64 5.17 1.49
CA ALA A 104 -1.37 3.78 1.14
C ALA A 104 -0.33 3.23 2.11
N VAL A 105 -0.64 2.10 2.74
CA VAL A 105 0.20 1.43 3.74
C VAL A 105 0.50 0.03 3.24
N ILE A 106 1.78 -0.32 3.29
CA ILE A 106 2.27 -1.67 3.07
C ILE A 106 3.06 -2.04 4.32
N VAL A 107 2.73 -3.19 4.92
CA VAL A 107 3.53 -3.81 5.97
C VAL A 107 3.99 -5.15 5.43
N GLU A 108 5.29 -5.27 5.24
CA GLU A 108 5.85 -6.47 4.65
C GLU A 108 5.62 -7.66 5.59
N ASN A 109 5.23 -8.83 5.03
CA ASN A 109 5.23 -10.10 5.75
C ASN A 109 4.28 -10.18 6.96
N ALA A 110 3.32 -9.24 7.00
CA ALA A 110 2.37 -9.05 8.10
C ALA A 110 0.96 -9.62 7.82
N GLY A 111 0.83 -10.51 6.85
CA GLY A 111 -0.42 -11.19 6.51
C GLY A 111 -1.45 -10.28 5.86
N PHE A 112 -2.72 -10.42 6.25
CA PHE A 112 -3.84 -9.72 5.61
C PHE A 112 -3.85 -8.20 5.89
N GLY A 113 -4.37 -7.40 4.96
CA GLY A 113 -4.50 -5.94 5.12
C GLY A 113 -5.16 -5.47 6.43
N ALA A 114 -6.13 -6.24 6.94
CA ALA A 114 -6.81 -5.95 8.20
C ALA A 114 -5.96 -6.25 9.46
N ALA A 115 -4.92 -7.07 9.34
CA ALA A 115 -4.10 -7.50 10.46
C ALA A 115 -3.09 -6.44 10.92
N ALA A 116 -2.55 -5.64 9.99
CA ALA A 116 -1.50 -4.65 10.31
C ALA A 116 -1.71 -3.30 9.61
N ALA A 117 -1.87 -3.29 8.28
CA ALA A 117 -1.91 -2.05 7.51
C ALA A 117 -3.14 -1.17 7.85
N ALA A 118 -4.33 -1.75 7.98
CA ALA A 118 -5.53 -1.00 8.38
C ALA A 118 -5.47 -0.44 9.82
N PRO A 119 -5.03 -1.21 10.85
CA PRO A 119 -4.77 -0.66 12.18
C PRO A 119 -3.80 0.54 12.18
N ILE A 120 -2.72 0.49 11.39
CA ILE A 120 -1.78 1.60 11.28
C ILE A 120 -2.47 2.82 10.63
N ALA A 121 -3.20 2.60 9.53
CA ALA A 121 -3.94 3.67 8.86
C ALA A 121 -4.96 4.36 9.78
N ARG A 122 -5.63 3.60 10.65
CA ARG A 122 -6.56 4.17 11.66
C ARG A 122 -5.87 5.21 12.55
N ARG A 123 -4.69 4.89 13.08
CA ARG A 123 -3.91 5.79 13.94
C ARG A 123 -3.39 7.02 13.20
N VAL A 124 -2.99 6.85 11.94
CA VAL A 124 -2.59 7.98 11.09
C VAL A 124 -3.77 8.94 10.89
N PHE A 125 -4.97 8.43 10.66
CA PHE A 125 -6.17 9.27 10.57
C PHE A 125 -6.52 9.93 11.90
N ASP A 126 -6.49 9.21 13.03
CA ASP A 126 -6.74 9.79 14.35
C ASP A 126 -5.73 10.94 14.64
N TYR A 127 -4.46 10.77 14.27
CA TYR A 127 -3.46 11.83 14.37
C TYR A 127 -3.79 13.03 13.47
N LEU A 128 -4.02 12.80 12.17
CA LEU A 128 -4.19 13.88 11.19
C LEU A 128 -5.52 14.63 11.34
N LEU A 129 -6.59 13.94 11.73
CA LEU A 129 -7.94 14.50 11.78
C LEU A 129 -8.33 14.96 13.19
N LEU A 130 -7.79 14.32 14.23
CA LEU A 130 -8.18 14.60 15.63
C LEU A 130 -7.03 15.14 16.47
N GLY A 131 -5.79 15.17 15.95
CA GLY A 131 -4.62 15.53 16.74
C GLY A 131 -4.36 14.55 17.89
N GLN A 132 -4.77 13.29 17.72
CA GLN A 132 -4.62 12.26 18.74
C GLN A 132 -3.37 11.41 18.48
N TRP A 133 -2.52 11.33 19.49
CA TRP A 133 -1.40 10.42 19.51
C TRP A 133 -1.78 9.12 20.23
N PRO A 134 -1.41 7.93 19.71
CA PRO A 134 -1.76 6.67 20.35
C PRO A 134 -1.22 6.55 21.79
N SER A 135 -1.96 5.83 22.65
CA SER A 135 -1.48 5.48 24.00
C SER A 135 -0.24 4.57 23.91
N ASP A 136 0.54 4.45 24.98
CA ASP A 136 1.72 3.58 24.96
C ASP A 136 1.35 2.10 24.83
N GLU A 137 0.22 1.69 25.44
CA GLU A 137 -0.35 0.36 25.28
C GLU A 137 -0.73 0.08 23.82
N ASP A 138 -1.37 1.07 23.18
CA ASP A 138 -1.79 0.99 21.80
C ASP A 138 -0.60 0.89 20.82
N MET A 139 0.43 1.70 21.05
CA MET A 139 1.68 1.64 20.30
C MET A 139 2.37 0.28 20.45
N ALA A 140 2.37 -0.31 21.65
CA ALA A 140 2.93 -1.63 21.90
C ALA A 140 2.15 -2.72 21.14
N ALA A 141 0.81 -2.67 21.18
CA ALA A 141 -0.06 -3.61 20.46
C ALA A 141 0.15 -3.53 18.94
N THR A 142 0.28 -2.32 18.38
CA THR A 142 0.55 -2.13 16.95
C THR A 142 1.93 -2.62 16.56
N ARG A 143 2.96 -2.37 17.38
CA ARG A 143 4.31 -2.90 17.14
C ARG A 143 4.34 -4.43 17.17
N ALA A 144 3.51 -5.05 18.01
CA ALA A 144 3.34 -6.50 18.06
C ALA A 144 2.42 -7.07 16.96
N GLY A 145 1.79 -6.23 16.13
CA GLY A 145 0.85 -6.66 15.09
C GLY A 145 -0.47 -7.23 15.63
N THR A 146 -0.88 -6.85 16.84
CA THR A 146 -2.09 -7.36 17.51
C THR A 146 -3.19 -6.32 17.67
N SER A 147 -2.94 -5.08 17.24
CA SER A 147 -3.88 -3.98 17.39
C SER A 147 -5.09 -4.05 16.44
N VAL A 148 -6.24 -3.59 16.93
CA VAL A 148 -7.45 -3.35 16.14
C VAL A 148 -7.83 -1.86 16.21
N ALA A 149 -9.04 -1.53 16.71
CA ALA A 149 -9.37 -0.17 17.14
C ALA A 149 -8.40 0.34 18.22
N PRO A 150 -8.18 1.66 18.33
CA PRO A 150 -7.30 2.23 19.35
C PRO A 150 -7.73 1.85 20.77
N ILE A 151 -6.77 1.51 21.63
CA ILE A 151 -6.97 1.16 23.04
C ILE A 151 -6.26 2.14 23.98
N GLY A 152 -6.68 2.16 25.25
CA GLY A 152 -6.20 3.11 26.25
C GLY A 152 -6.62 4.55 25.95
N THR A 153 -6.12 5.50 26.74
CA THR A 153 -6.41 6.93 26.56
C THR A 153 -5.41 7.56 25.58
N PRO A 154 -5.88 8.12 24.44
CA PRO A 154 -4.99 8.83 23.52
C PRO A 154 -4.37 10.06 24.16
N ARG A 155 -3.14 10.38 23.78
CA ARG A 155 -2.43 11.62 24.15
C ARG A 155 -2.69 12.70 23.11
N ARG A 156 -2.38 13.96 23.42
CA ARG A 156 -2.42 15.00 22.40
C ARG A 156 -1.14 14.98 21.55
N ALA A 157 -1.30 15.15 20.24
CA ALA A 157 -0.21 15.10 19.27
C ALA A 157 0.85 16.19 19.47
N ASP A 158 0.45 17.37 19.95
CA ASP A 158 1.34 18.51 20.24
C ASP A 158 2.21 18.29 21.49
N GLU A 159 1.80 17.39 22.38
CA GLU A 159 2.54 17.04 23.60
C GLU A 159 3.59 15.95 23.36
N VAL A 160 3.49 15.21 22.26
CA VAL A 160 4.41 14.12 21.94
C VAL A 160 5.45 14.58 20.93
N PRO A 161 6.72 14.73 21.31
CA PRO A 161 7.76 15.09 20.37
C PRO A 161 7.96 13.96 19.37
N LEU A 162 7.83 14.28 18.08
CA LEU A 162 8.20 13.37 16.99
C LEU A 162 9.72 13.19 17.01
N THR A 163 10.20 12.15 17.67
CA THR A 163 11.60 11.72 17.58
C THR A 163 11.89 11.33 16.14
N GLY A 164 12.47 12.26 15.38
CA GLY A 164 12.77 12.08 13.96
C GLY A 164 12.52 13.29 13.06
N ALA A 165 11.98 14.40 13.60
CA ALA A 165 12.09 15.72 12.94
C ALA A 165 13.57 16.20 12.78
N GLY A 166 14.51 15.43 13.34
CA GLY A 166 15.93 15.44 13.06
C GLY A 166 16.54 14.06 13.28
N LEU A 167 16.13 13.03 12.54
CA LEU A 167 16.92 11.79 12.49
C LEU A 167 18.33 12.16 12.01
N PRO A 168 19.42 11.88 12.77
CA PRO A 168 20.75 11.89 12.17
C PRO A 168 20.72 10.89 11.01
N PRO A 169 21.45 11.15 9.91
CA PRO A 169 21.51 10.22 8.80
C PRO A 169 21.86 8.84 9.36
N VAL A 170 20.98 7.86 9.11
CA VAL A 170 21.26 6.46 9.43
C VAL A 170 22.52 6.12 8.63
N ALA A 171 23.65 6.02 9.31
CA ALA A 171 24.90 5.60 8.70
C ALA A 171 24.72 4.14 8.26
N LEU A 172 24.39 3.96 6.99
CA LEU A 172 24.37 2.64 6.37
C LEU A 172 25.83 2.18 6.27
N ALA A 173 26.16 1.10 7.00
CA ALA A 173 27.41 0.40 6.78
C ALA A 173 27.47 -0.01 5.30
N PRO A 174 28.62 0.17 4.62
CA PRO A 174 28.75 -0.17 3.21
C PRO A 174 28.49 -1.66 3.01
N VAL A 175 27.49 -1.97 2.18
CA VAL A 175 27.28 -3.33 1.68
C VAL A 175 28.44 -3.63 0.74
N PRO A 176 29.20 -4.73 0.91
CA PRO A 176 30.30 -5.04 0.00
C PRO A 176 29.74 -5.25 -1.41
N ALA A 177 30.30 -4.53 -2.37
CA ALA A 177 29.91 -4.60 -3.77
C ALA A 177 30.10 -6.03 -4.30
N MET A 178 29.02 -6.72 -4.63
CA MET A 178 29.08 -7.88 -5.53
C MET A 178 29.44 -7.36 -6.91
N THR A 179 30.65 -7.63 -7.37
CA THR A 179 31.07 -7.40 -8.75
C THR A 179 30.24 -8.29 -9.67
N ALA A 180 29.27 -7.70 -10.37
CA ALA A 180 28.59 -8.35 -11.46
C ALA A 180 29.57 -8.49 -12.65
N THR A 181 29.95 -9.73 -12.95
CA THR A 181 30.66 -10.06 -14.19
C THR A 181 29.71 -9.81 -15.37
N PRO A 182 30.07 -8.97 -16.37
CA PRO A 182 29.22 -8.74 -17.51
C PRO A 182 29.19 -9.99 -18.40
N ALA A 183 28.02 -10.62 -18.50
CA ALA A 183 27.76 -11.66 -19.48
C ALA A 183 27.73 -11.03 -20.89
N GLN A 184 28.65 -11.47 -21.76
CA GLN A 184 28.68 -11.06 -23.16
C GLN A 184 27.46 -11.65 -23.90
N ALA A 185 26.51 -10.79 -24.26
CA ALA A 185 25.40 -11.14 -25.13
C ALA A 185 25.84 -11.08 -26.60
N GLN A 186 26.33 -12.19 -27.14
CA GLN A 186 26.31 -12.43 -28.59
C GLN A 186 25.07 -13.27 -28.92
N ALA A 187 24.01 -12.61 -29.38
CA ALA A 187 22.91 -13.28 -30.07
C ALA A 187 22.33 -12.32 -31.12
N GLN A 188 22.62 -12.61 -32.39
CA GLN A 188 21.92 -11.99 -33.51
C GLN A 188 20.43 -12.42 -33.48
N PRO A 189 19.47 -11.51 -33.66
CA PRO A 189 18.07 -11.89 -33.77
C PRO A 189 17.83 -12.65 -35.10
N PRO A 190 17.08 -13.77 -35.10
CA PRO A 190 16.67 -14.41 -36.34
C PRO A 190 15.67 -13.52 -37.09
N ALA A 191 15.86 -13.38 -38.40
CA ALA A 191 14.97 -12.63 -39.27
C ALA A 191 13.56 -13.26 -39.29
N LEU A 192 12.53 -12.48 -38.96
CA LEU A 192 11.14 -12.87 -39.12
C LEU A 192 10.82 -13.00 -40.63
N ARG A 193 10.58 -14.23 -41.10
CA ARG A 193 9.87 -14.49 -42.35
C ARG A 193 8.38 -14.25 -42.12
N LEU A 194 7.83 -13.21 -42.75
CA LEU A 194 6.39 -13.00 -42.86
C LEU A 194 5.78 -14.18 -43.65
N ALA A 195 4.94 -14.98 -42.98
CA ALA A 195 4.12 -15.97 -43.65
C ALA A 195 3.11 -15.25 -44.56
N GLN A 196 3.17 -15.51 -45.86
CA GLN A 196 2.19 -15.03 -46.82
C GLN A 196 0.85 -15.71 -46.56
N ALA A 197 -0.22 -14.91 -46.41
CA ALA A 197 -1.57 -15.40 -46.21
C ALA A 197 -2.07 -16.17 -47.46
N PRO A 198 -2.72 -17.34 -47.31
CA PRO A 198 -3.29 -18.05 -48.44
C PRO A 198 -4.50 -17.28 -48.99
N THR A 199 -4.44 -16.92 -50.27
CA THR A 199 -5.56 -16.39 -51.05
C THR A 199 -6.67 -17.46 -51.13
N ARG A 200 -7.79 -17.25 -50.44
CA ARG A 200 -9.00 -18.05 -50.64
C ARG A 200 -9.64 -17.64 -51.97
N SER A 201 -9.60 -18.53 -52.96
CA SER A 201 -10.39 -18.42 -54.18
C SER A 201 -11.88 -18.62 -53.84
N SER A 202 -12.71 -17.64 -54.16
CA SER A 202 -14.16 -17.77 -54.10
C SER A 202 -14.67 -18.48 -55.36
N THR A 203 -15.19 -19.69 -55.23
CA THR A 203 -16.11 -20.28 -56.20
C THR A 203 -17.10 -21.19 -55.48
N TRP A 204 -18.36 -20.75 -55.42
CA TRP A 204 -19.51 -21.62 -55.25
C TRP A 204 -20.31 -21.55 -56.56
N PRO A 205 -20.69 -22.70 -57.16
CA PRO A 205 -21.85 -22.74 -58.04
C PRO A 205 -23.00 -23.55 -57.41
N ARG A 206 -24.12 -22.81 -57.27
CA ARG A 206 -25.56 -23.15 -57.27
C ARG A 206 -26.06 -24.42 -56.59
#